data_AF-A0A1G5UNP5-F1
#
_entry.id   AF-A0A1G5UNP5-F1
#
_cell.length_a   1.000
_cell.length_b   1.000
_cell.length_c   1.000
_cell.angle_alpha   90.00
_cell.angle_beta   90.00
_cell.angle_gamma   90.00
#
_symmetry.space_group_name_H-M   'P 1'
#
loop_
_entity.id
_entity.type
_entity.pdbx_description
1 polymer ?
#
loop_
_entity_poly.entity_id
_entity_poly.type
_entity_poly.pdbx_seq_one_letter_code
_entity_poly.pdbx_strand_id
1 'polypeptide(L)'
;MTTPKTGFDALTEKEKQTLRLIVRGYDAKSIARSLGLSVHTINERLRDARRKMEVSSSREAARMLLEAEGGDIVPSAPDTVGDTEIGADATRLGRDQETAPIAGAGQAYRRPILFGVVLMTLVLGLALLAALPQASSPPTSATETPDAAAVDTARQWLALLDQSRWDESYRATGTAFRNHNSLQRWAAASEQARTPLGAMLSRTFVSEEFLPAPPSGYHVTKFRTRFANEAEALETVTLDREDGHWVVAGVTIG
;
A
#
# COMPACT_ATOMS: atom_id res chain seq x y z
N MET A 1 1.91 21.71 -39.53
CA MET A 1 0.88 20.72 -39.17
C MET A 1 1.56 19.62 -38.38
N THR A 2 1.39 19.62 -37.07
CA THR A 2 2.00 18.63 -36.17
C THR A 2 0.95 17.55 -35.93
N THR A 3 1.12 16.37 -36.53
CA THR A 3 0.26 15.20 -36.28
C THR A 3 0.33 14.82 -34.80
N PRO A 4 -0.80 14.54 -34.13
CA PRO A 4 -0.77 14.06 -32.75
C PRO A 4 -0.09 12.69 -32.71
N LYS A 5 1.06 12.58 -32.03
CA LYS A 5 1.73 11.30 -31.76
C LYS A 5 0.75 10.38 -31.02
N THR A 6 0.23 9.38 -31.71
CA THR A 6 -0.77 8.44 -31.20
C THR A 6 -0.13 7.06 -31.05
N GLY A 7 -0.40 6.37 -29.95
CA GLY A 7 0.13 5.02 -29.69
C GLY A 7 1.64 4.97 -29.39
N PHE A 8 2.39 4.15 -30.14
CA PHE A 8 3.80 3.83 -29.90
C PHE A 8 4.72 5.07 -29.81
N ASP A 9 4.48 6.09 -30.63
CA ASP A 9 5.32 7.30 -30.68
C ASP A 9 5.19 8.20 -29.45
N ALA A 10 4.16 7.98 -28.62
CA ALA A 10 3.94 8.71 -27.37
C ALA A 10 4.68 8.08 -26.17
N LEU A 11 5.22 6.86 -26.34
CA LEU A 11 5.95 6.15 -25.28
C LEU A 11 7.34 6.74 -25.08
N THR A 12 7.73 6.91 -23.82
CA THR A 12 9.10 7.31 -23.48
C THR A 12 10.05 6.11 -23.59
N GLU A 13 11.33 6.34 -23.87
CA GLU A 13 12.32 5.24 -23.96
C GLU A 13 12.38 4.39 -22.68
N LYS A 14 12.13 4.98 -21.51
CA LYS A 14 12.05 4.27 -20.23
C LYS A 14 10.81 3.37 -20.12
N GLU A 15 9.68 3.78 -20.70
CA GLU A 15 8.47 2.97 -20.81
C GLU A 15 8.67 1.81 -21.78
N LYS A 16 9.25 2.08 -22.96
CA LYS A 16 9.59 1.05 -23.96
C LYS A 16 10.54 0.00 -23.38
N GLN A 17 11.60 0.42 -22.69
CA GLN A 17 12.53 -0.48 -22.01
C GLN A 17 11.83 -1.38 -20.98
N THR A 18 10.86 -0.84 -20.24
CA THR A 18 10.07 -1.61 -19.27
C THR A 18 9.19 -2.64 -19.99
N LEU A 19 8.52 -2.26 -21.08
CA LEU A 19 7.70 -3.17 -21.89
C LEU A 19 8.54 -4.28 -22.55
N ARG A 20 9.74 -3.99 -23.04
CA ARG A 20 10.68 -5.01 -23.58
C ARG A 20 11.02 -6.10 -22.56
N LEU A 21 11.21 -5.72 -21.28
CA LEU A 21 11.48 -6.68 -20.22
C LEU A 21 10.26 -7.54 -19.87
N ILE A 22 9.04 -6.99 -19.97
CA ILE A 22 7.80 -7.75 -19.80
C ILE A 22 7.65 -8.83 -20.89
N VAL A 23 7.99 -8.52 -22.15
CA VAL A 23 8.01 -9.51 -23.25
C VAL A 23 8.98 -10.65 -22.95
N ARG A 24 10.13 -10.34 -22.33
CA ARG A 24 11.16 -11.31 -21.93
C ARG A 24 10.79 -12.14 -20.70
N GLY A 25 9.59 -11.98 -20.16
CA GLY A 25 9.08 -12.78 -19.03
C GLY A 25 9.43 -12.24 -17.64
N TYR A 26 10.02 -11.05 -17.54
CA TYR A 26 10.28 -10.44 -16.25
C TYR A 26 8.97 -9.95 -15.62
N ASP A 27 8.81 -10.18 -14.32
CA ASP A 27 7.75 -9.54 -13.53
C ASP A 27 8.20 -8.16 -13.00
N ALA A 28 7.26 -7.35 -12.51
CA ALA A 28 7.55 -5.98 -12.06
C ALA A 28 8.61 -5.90 -10.95
N LYS A 29 8.71 -6.91 -10.07
CA LYS A 29 9.71 -6.98 -9.00
C LYS A 29 11.09 -7.31 -9.56
N SER A 30 11.16 -8.23 -10.53
CA SER A 30 12.41 -8.57 -11.21
C SER A 30 12.94 -7.42 -12.06
N ILE A 31 12.06 -6.67 -12.74
CA ILE A 31 12.42 -5.46 -13.49
C ILE A 31 12.94 -4.37 -12.55
N ALA A 32 12.29 -4.17 -11.41
CA ALA A 32 12.71 -3.20 -10.41
C ALA A 32 14.13 -3.49 -9.92
N ARG A 33 14.43 -4.77 -9.63
CA ARG A 33 15.77 -5.22 -9.24
C ARG A 33 16.81 -5.01 -10.34
N SER A 34 16.48 -5.33 -11.60
CA SER A 34 17.43 -5.22 -12.71
C SER A 34 17.74 -3.78 -13.11
N LEU A 35 16.77 -2.87 -12.96
CA LEU A 35 16.93 -1.45 -13.28
C LEU A 35 17.36 -0.60 -12.08
N GLY A 36 17.51 -1.17 -10.89
CA GLY A 36 17.81 -0.44 -9.65
C GLY A 36 16.73 0.56 -9.26
N LEU A 37 15.47 0.27 -9.61
CA LEU A 37 14.30 1.11 -9.38
C LEU A 37 13.35 0.47 -8.37
N SER A 38 12.41 1.25 -7.83
CA SER A 38 11.34 0.69 -7.01
C SER A 38 10.29 0.02 -7.90
N VAL A 39 9.63 -1.03 -7.36
CA VAL A 39 8.50 -1.71 -8.02
C VAL A 39 7.38 -0.72 -8.36
N HIS A 40 7.18 0.29 -7.49
CA HIS A 40 6.20 1.34 -7.71
C HIS A 40 6.53 2.17 -8.97
N THR A 41 7.78 2.58 -9.16
CA THR A 41 8.21 3.30 -10.37
C THR A 41 7.99 2.48 -11.64
N ILE A 42 8.20 1.17 -11.57
CA ILE A 42 7.92 0.26 -12.70
C ILE A 42 6.41 0.19 -12.98
N ASN A 43 5.58 0.09 -11.95
CA ASN A 43 4.12 0.06 -12.10
C ASN A 43 3.56 1.36 -12.68
N GLU A 44 4.09 2.52 -12.27
CA GLU A 44 3.70 3.81 -12.85
C GLU A 44 4.07 3.88 -14.34
N ARG A 45 5.28 3.46 -14.73
CA ARG A 45 5.67 3.38 -16.14
C ARG A 45 4.76 2.45 -16.95
N LEU A 46 4.37 1.30 -16.39
CA LEU A 46 3.44 0.37 -17.03
C LEU A 46 2.01 0.94 -17.12
N ARG A 47 1.59 1.75 -16.17
CA ARG A 47 0.29 2.44 -16.18
C ARG A 47 0.27 3.56 -17.23
N ASP A 48 1.33 4.35 -17.30
CA ASP A 48 1.50 5.40 -18.31
C ASP A 48 1.55 4.80 -19.71
N ALA A 49 2.29 3.70 -19.90
CA ALA A 49 2.31 2.98 -21.16
C ALA A 49 0.92 2.49 -21.58
N ARG A 50 0.16 1.87 -20.65
CA ARG A 50 -1.23 1.45 -20.92
C ARG A 50 -2.14 2.62 -21.30
N ARG A 51 -2.05 3.74 -20.59
CA ARG A 51 -2.84 4.95 -20.87
C ARG A 51 -2.54 5.51 -22.25
N LYS A 52 -1.26 5.53 -22.66
CA LYS A 52 -0.81 6.05 -23.96
C LYS A 52 -1.14 5.12 -25.14
N MET A 53 -1.14 3.81 -24.89
CA MET A 53 -1.48 2.80 -25.88
C MET A 53 -2.98 2.44 -25.89
N GLU A 54 -3.77 3.04 -25.00
CA GLU A 54 -5.22 2.78 -24.85
C GLU A 54 -5.58 1.30 -24.61
N VAL A 55 -4.67 0.55 -23.96
CA VAL A 55 -4.85 -0.89 -23.67
C VAL A 55 -5.06 -1.17 -22.20
N SER A 56 -5.81 -2.25 -21.93
CA SER A 56 -6.17 -2.66 -20.57
C SER A 56 -5.03 -3.38 -19.84
N SER A 57 -4.14 -4.04 -20.58
CA SER A 57 -3.11 -4.94 -20.04
C SER A 57 -1.69 -4.53 -20.44
N SER A 58 -0.75 -4.61 -19.49
CA SER A 58 0.66 -4.33 -19.75
C SER A 58 1.31 -5.40 -20.63
N ARG A 59 0.80 -6.63 -20.61
CA ARG A 59 1.24 -7.70 -21.54
C ARG A 59 0.77 -7.45 -22.96
N GLU A 60 -0.42 -6.87 -23.10
CA GLU A 60 -0.98 -6.47 -24.40
C GLU A 60 -0.18 -5.28 -24.97
N ALA A 61 0.10 -4.25 -24.16
CA ALA A 61 1.00 -3.15 -24.51
C ALA A 61 2.39 -3.66 -24.96
N ALA A 62 2.95 -4.63 -24.22
CA ALA A 62 4.25 -5.20 -24.52
C ALA A 62 4.27 -5.97 -25.85
N ARG A 63 3.18 -6.68 -26.17
CA ARG A 63 3.03 -7.39 -27.46
C ARG A 63 2.92 -6.41 -28.62
N MET A 64 2.09 -5.37 -28.49
CA MET A 64 1.94 -4.33 -29.50
C MET A 64 3.24 -3.56 -29.74
N LEU A 65 4.02 -3.32 -28.68
CA LEU A 65 5.35 -2.73 -28.80
C LEU A 65 6.32 -3.65 -29.55
N LEU A 66 6.32 -4.95 -29.26
CA LEU A 66 7.15 -5.92 -29.99
C LEU A 66 6.80 -5.99 -31.48
N GLU A 67 5.51 -5.97 -31.81
CA GLU A 67 5.02 -5.97 -33.19
C GLU A 67 5.43 -4.69 -33.93
N ALA A 68 5.40 -3.54 -33.25
CA ALA A 68 5.87 -2.27 -33.79
C ALA A 68 7.40 -2.17 -33.90
N GLU A 69 8.16 -2.82 -33.01
CA GLU A 69 9.63 -2.86 -32.99
C GLU A 69 10.22 -3.99 -33.85
N GLY A 70 9.38 -4.81 -34.51
CA GLY A 70 9.71 -6.03 -35.24
C GLY A 70 10.56 -5.88 -36.52
N GLY A 71 11.66 -5.13 -36.44
CA GLY A 71 12.73 -5.03 -37.44
C GLY A 71 14.16 -5.07 -36.88
N ASP A 72 14.38 -4.89 -35.56
CA ASP A 72 15.73 -4.90 -34.96
C ASP A 72 15.76 -5.68 -33.64
N ILE A 73 15.72 -7.01 -33.73
CA ILE A 73 16.12 -7.87 -32.61
C ILE A 73 17.54 -8.36 -32.88
N VAL A 74 18.52 -7.70 -32.27
CA VAL A 74 19.81 -8.34 -31.99
C VAL A 74 19.61 -9.24 -30.77
N PRO A 75 19.77 -10.58 -30.90
CA PRO A 75 19.60 -11.48 -29.78
C PRO A 75 20.85 -11.43 -28.91
N SER A 76 20.71 -11.00 -27.65
CA SER A 76 21.68 -11.30 -26.60
C SER A 76 21.02 -12.27 -25.63
N ALA A 77 21.75 -13.37 -25.39
CA ALA A 77 21.32 -14.65 -24.84
C ALA A 77 20.57 -14.58 -23.49
N PRO A 78 19.75 -15.60 -23.17
CA PRO A 78 19.05 -15.68 -21.90
C PRO A 78 20.00 -16.15 -20.79
N ASP A 79 20.31 -15.26 -19.85
CA ASP A 79 20.83 -15.68 -18.54
C ASP A 79 19.69 -16.34 -17.77
N THR A 80 19.65 -17.66 -17.90
CA THR A 80 18.80 -18.53 -17.10
C THR A 80 19.54 -18.78 -15.79
N VAL A 81 19.19 -18.04 -14.75
CA VAL A 81 19.60 -18.39 -13.37
C VAL A 81 18.38 -18.96 -12.67
N GLY A 82 18.25 -20.28 -12.77
CA GLY A 82 17.56 -21.08 -11.77
C GLY A 82 18.47 -21.26 -10.55
N ASP A 83 17.91 -21.10 -9.35
CA ASP A 83 17.77 -22.18 -8.39
C ASP A 83 17.43 -21.60 -7.00
N THR A 84 16.27 -21.99 -6.48
CA THR A 84 16.06 -22.11 -5.04
C THR A 84 15.88 -23.60 -4.81
N GLU A 85 16.90 -24.21 -4.22
CA GLU A 85 16.99 -25.64 -3.94
C GLU A 85 15.75 -26.11 -3.17
N ILE A 86 15.00 -27.03 -3.79
CA ILE A 86 14.10 -27.93 -3.10
C ILE A 86 14.96 -29.12 -2.64
N GLY A 87 14.93 -29.37 -1.34
CA GLY A 87 15.74 -30.38 -0.65
C GLY A 87 15.70 -31.76 -1.32
N ALA A 88 16.89 -32.34 -1.38
CA ALA A 88 17.27 -33.55 -2.10
C ALA A 88 16.46 -34.80 -1.71
N ASP A 89 16.02 -35.53 -2.73
CA ASP A 89 15.64 -36.94 -2.62
C ASP A 89 16.88 -37.79 -2.93
N ALA A 90 17.39 -38.50 -1.93
CA ALA A 90 18.52 -39.39 -2.05
C ALA A 90 18.03 -40.84 -2.05
N THR A 91 17.90 -41.46 -3.23
CA THR A 91 17.73 -42.91 -3.32
C THR A 91 19.08 -43.62 -3.25
N ARG A 92 19.32 -44.35 -2.16
CA ARG A 92 19.95 -45.69 -2.22
C ARG A 92 19.34 -46.65 -1.20
N LEU A 93 18.61 -47.62 -1.75
CA LEU A 93 18.57 -49.05 -1.45
C LEU A 93 18.40 -49.53 0.01
N GLY A 94 17.24 -50.14 0.24
CA GLY A 94 17.13 -51.45 0.88
C GLY A 94 16.69 -51.48 2.34
N ARG A 95 15.43 -51.91 2.54
CA ARG A 95 14.98 -52.95 3.49
C ARG A 95 13.72 -52.56 4.28
N ASP A 96 12.72 -53.42 4.09
CA ASP A 96 11.60 -53.85 4.92
C ASP A 96 10.42 -52.92 5.28
N GLN A 97 9.24 -53.53 5.03
CA GLN A 97 7.87 -53.14 5.34
C GLN A 97 7.67 -52.76 6.81
N GLU A 98 6.93 -51.69 7.09
CA GLU A 98 5.73 -51.76 7.95
C GLU A 98 4.86 -50.50 7.78
N THR A 99 3.60 -50.61 8.21
CA THR A 99 2.42 -49.88 7.76
C THR A 99 2.06 -48.66 8.64
N ALA A 100 1.37 -47.66 8.05
CA ALA A 100 0.47 -46.63 8.65
C ALA A 100 1.08 -45.29 9.15
N PRO A 101 0.28 -44.20 9.36
CA PRO A 101 -0.90 -43.70 8.63
C PRO A 101 -0.77 -42.21 8.19
N ILE A 102 -1.76 -41.78 7.40
CA ILE A 102 -1.93 -40.45 6.80
C ILE A 102 -2.32 -39.39 7.85
N ALA A 103 -1.55 -38.30 7.95
CA ALA A 103 -1.99 -37.03 8.55
C ALA A 103 -1.26 -35.85 7.89
N GLY A 104 -1.97 -35.12 7.02
CA GLY A 104 -1.49 -33.89 6.40
C GLY A 104 -1.62 -32.70 7.35
N ALA A 105 -0.50 -32.10 7.74
CA ALA A 105 -0.47 -30.78 8.35
C ALA A 105 -0.61 -29.71 7.25
N GLY A 106 -1.79 -29.11 7.16
CA GLY A 106 -2.11 -28.03 6.22
C GLY A 106 -1.26 -26.79 6.51
N GLN A 107 -0.50 -26.39 5.49
CA GLN A 107 0.34 -25.20 5.48
C GLN A 107 -0.53 -23.93 5.62
N ALA A 108 -0.32 -23.20 6.71
CA ALA A 108 -0.99 -21.94 7.01
C ALA A 108 -0.77 -20.92 5.87
N TYR A 109 -1.84 -20.59 5.16
CA TYR A 109 -1.87 -19.53 4.16
C TYR A 109 -1.67 -18.17 4.84
N ARG A 110 -0.43 -17.67 4.82
CA ARG A 110 -0.11 -16.26 5.08
C ARG A 110 -0.65 -15.41 3.92
N ARG A 111 -1.85 -14.84 4.09
CA ARG A 111 -2.38 -13.78 3.23
C ARG A 111 -1.70 -12.46 3.60
N PRO A 112 -1.04 -11.73 2.68
CA PRO A 112 -0.61 -10.38 2.96
C PRO A 112 -1.84 -9.46 2.96
N ILE A 113 -2.10 -8.83 4.11
CA ILE A 113 -3.10 -7.80 4.28
C ILE A 113 -2.68 -6.58 3.45
N LEU A 114 -3.34 -6.37 2.30
CA LEU A 114 -3.32 -5.13 1.53
C LEU A 114 -4.54 -4.28 1.94
N PHE A 115 -4.50 -3.69 3.13
CA PHE A 115 -5.38 -2.59 3.52
C PHE A 115 -4.53 -1.34 3.68
N GLY A 116 -4.35 -0.61 2.59
CA GLY A 116 -3.46 0.55 2.55
C GLY A 116 -3.57 1.36 1.27
N VAL A 117 -4.76 1.43 0.68
CA VAL A 117 -5.03 2.30 -0.47
C VAL A 117 -6.13 3.28 -0.07
N VAL A 118 -5.73 4.35 0.62
CA VAL A 118 -5.95 5.79 0.32
C VAL A 118 -5.34 6.58 1.50
N LEU A 119 -4.00 6.63 1.56
CA LEU A 119 -3.26 7.55 2.43
C LEU A 119 -1.99 7.97 1.67
N MET A 120 -2.14 8.84 0.66
CA MET A 120 -1.03 9.15 -0.26
C MET A 120 -0.92 10.63 -0.61
N THR A 121 -1.20 11.56 0.32
CA THR A 121 -0.83 12.98 0.16
C THR A 121 -0.55 13.73 1.48
N LEU A 122 0.02 13.11 2.52
CA LEU A 122 0.53 13.90 3.66
C LEU A 122 1.74 13.32 4.40
N VAL A 123 2.65 12.65 3.70
CA VAL A 123 3.97 12.31 4.27
C VAL A 123 5.04 12.51 3.18
N LEU A 124 5.34 13.78 2.86
CA LEU A 124 6.63 14.12 2.27
C LEU A 124 6.97 15.58 2.57
N GLY A 125 7.80 15.78 3.59
CA GLY A 125 8.39 17.09 3.83
C GLY A 125 9.06 17.28 5.17
N LEU A 126 9.87 16.34 5.66
CA LEU A 126 10.94 16.63 6.64
C LEU A 126 11.86 15.41 6.83
N ALA A 127 12.69 15.15 5.81
CA ALA A 127 13.86 14.30 5.98
C ALA A 127 14.96 14.79 5.03
N LEU A 128 15.66 15.86 5.41
CA LEU A 128 16.92 16.26 4.79
C LEU A 128 17.71 17.16 5.76
N LEU A 129 18.35 16.56 6.77
CA LEU A 129 19.71 16.95 7.23
C LEU A 129 20.22 15.98 8.31
N ALA A 130 21.03 15.00 7.93
CA ALA A 130 21.80 14.20 8.88
C ALA A 130 23.18 13.89 8.31
N ALA A 131 24.09 14.86 8.46
CA ALA A 131 25.52 14.62 8.38
C ALA A 131 26.24 15.65 9.26
N LEU A 132 26.42 15.32 10.54
CA LEU A 132 27.48 15.77 11.46
C LEU A 132 27.33 14.97 12.78
N PRO A 133 28.40 14.39 13.36
CA PRO A 133 28.31 13.66 14.62
C PRO A 133 28.76 14.55 15.78
N GLN A 134 27.87 15.01 16.66
CA GLN A 134 28.23 15.40 18.03
C GLN A 134 27.05 15.21 18.99
N ALA A 135 27.37 14.58 20.12
CA ALA A 135 26.47 14.29 21.22
C ALA A 135 25.90 15.58 21.83
N SER A 136 24.59 15.74 21.68
CA SER A 136 23.73 16.54 22.53
C SER A 136 22.44 15.75 22.65
N SER A 137 22.03 15.40 23.88
CA SER A 137 20.69 14.89 24.14
C SER A 137 19.69 15.75 23.38
N PRO A 138 18.71 15.16 22.65
CA PRO A 138 17.70 15.98 22.00
C PRO A 138 17.05 16.86 23.07
N PRO A 139 16.72 18.13 22.77
CA PRO A 139 15.84 18.87 23.65
C PRO A 139 14.61 17.99 23.85
N THR A 140 14.20 17.80 25.11
CA THR A 140 12.88 17.29 25.43
C THR A 140 11.90 18.12 24.62
N SER A 141 11.42 17.59 23.48
CA SER A 141 10.23 18.12 22.84
C SER A 141 9.21 18.14 23.95
N ALA A 142 8.74 19.34 24.32
CA ALA A 142 7.65 19.47 25.25
C ALA A 142 6.59 18.48 24.78
N THR A 143 6.28 17.49 25.62
CA THR A 143 5.11 16.67 25.40
C THR A 143 3.95 17.62 25.54
N GLU A 144 3.53 18.23 24.43
CA GLU A 144 2.29 19.00 24.39
C GLU A 144 1.21 18.07 24.94
N THR A 145 0.45 18.58 25.90
CA THR A 145 -0.63 17.80 26.50
C THR A 145 -1.60 17.45 25.39
N PRO A 146 -2.00 16.17 25.24
CA PRO A 146 -2.93 15.75 24.20
C PRO A 146 -4.17 16.64 24.13
N ASP A 147 -4.60 17.02 22.93
CA ASP A 147 -5.88 17.71 22.77
C ASP A 147 -7.03 16.73 23.08
N ALA A 148 -7.59 16.84 24.29
CA ALA A 148 -8.66 15.97 24.75
C ALA A 148 -9.88 15.99 23.81
N ALA A 149 -10.20 17.13 23.18
CA ALA A 149 -11.33 17.24 22.28
C ALA A 149 -11.06 16.50 20.95
N ALA A 150 -9.83 16.53 20.45
CA ALA A 150 -9.43 15.73 19.28
C ALA A 150 -9.51 14.23 19.60
N VAL A 151 -8.98 13.80 20.76
CA VAL A 151 -9.00 12.39 21.19
C VAL A 151 -10.43 11.88 21.37
N ASP A 152 -11.30 12.67 22.00
CA ASP A 152 -12.70 12.31 22.22
C ASP A 152 -13.47 12.23 20.90
N THR A 153 -13.23 13.17 19.98
CA THR A 153 -13.84 13.14 18.64
C THR A 153 -13.41 11.89 17.88
N ALA A 154 -12.11 11.57 17.90
CA ALA A 154 -11.58 10.37 17.25
C ALA A 154 -12.22 9.10 17.80
N ARG A 155 -12.35 9.01 19.13
CA ARG A 155 -12.98 7.86 19.81
C ARG A 155 -14.44 7.70 19.43
N GLN A 156 -15.21 8.79 19.44
CA GLN A 156 -16.63 8.78 19.06
C GLN A 156 -16.81 8.39 17.59
N TRP A 157 -15.96 8.90 16.71
CA TRP A 157 -15.99 8.58 15.30
C TRP A 157 -15.67 7.10 15.03
N LEU A 158 -14.65 6.55 15.70
CA LEU A 158 -14.34 5.12 15.59
C LEU A 158 -15.51 4.24 16.10
N ALA A 159 -16.24 4.68 17.12
CA ALA A 159 -17.43 3.97 17.60
C ALA A 159 -18.54 3.88 16.54
N LEU A 160 -18.67 4.89 15.66
CA LEU A 160 -19.58 4.81 14.50
C LEU A 160 -19.16 3.68 13.55
N LEU A 161 -17.85 3.50 13.36
CA LEU A 161 -17.34 2.43 12.51
C LEU A 161 -17.53 1.04 13.12
N ASP A 162 -17.38 0.94 14.44
CA ASP A 162 -17.63 -0.32 15.17
C ASP A 162 -19.10 -0.74 15.08
N GLN A 163 -20.02 0.24 14.96
CA GLN A 163 -21.46 0.04 14.80
C GLN A 163 -21.89 -0.06 13.32
N SER A 164 -20.95 -0.06 12.38
CA SER A 164 -21.23 -0.06 10.94
C SER A 164 -22.11 1.10 10.45
N ARG A 165 -22.08 2.24 11.16
CA ARG A 165 -22.82 3.47 10.81
C ARG A 165 -22.05 4.28 9.76
N TRP A 166 -21.95 3.73 8.54
CA TRP A 166 -21.11 4.27 7.46
C TRP A 166 -21.53 5.65 6.97
N ASP A 167 -22.83 5.93 6.89
CA ASP A 167 -23.35 7.25 6.53
C ASP A 167 -22.85 8.32 7.50
N GLU A 168 -22.97 8.04 8.79
CA GLU A 168 -22.66 9.00 9.84
C GLU A 168 -21.17 9.22 10.00
N SER A 169 -20.37 8.15 9.90
CA SER A 169 -18.92 8.28 9.89
C SER A 169 -18.42 9.04 8.67
N TYR A 170 -19.06 8.87 7.51
CA TYR A 170 -18.75 9.63 6.30
C TYR A 170 -19.13 11.11 6.41
N ARG A 171 -20.29 11.43 6.99
CA ARG A 171 -20.70 12.83 7.20
C ARG A 171 -19.75 13.57 8.15
N ALA A 172 -19.17 12.86 9.12
CA ALA A 172 -18.21 13.40 10.08
C ALA A 172 -16.77 13.56 9.53
N THR A 173 -16.48 13.18 8.27
CA THR A 173 -15.17 13.46 7.66
C THR A 173 -15.05 14.90 7.18
N GLY A 174 -13.84 15.34 6.84
CA GLY A 174 -13.61 16.67 6.26
C GLY A 174 -14.11 16.78 4.81
N THR A 175 -14.21 18.02 4.33
CA THR A 175 -14.59 18.35 2.95
C THR A 175 -13.61 17.78 1.95
N ALA A 176 -12.30 17.86 2.24
CA ALA A 176 -11.28 17.26 1.39
C ALA A 176 -11.46 15.73 1.23
N PHE A 177 -11.83 15.03 2.30
CA PHE A 177 -12.12 13.59 2.26
C PHE A 177 -13.32 13.28 1.38
N ARG A 178 -14.43 14.02 1.57
CA ARG A 178 -15.67 13.83 0.80
C ARG A 178 -15.54 14.21 -0.68
N ASN A 179 -14.62 15.10 -1.04
CA ASN A 179 -14.36 15.46 -2.43
C ASN A 179 -13.65 14.34 -3.21
N HIS A 180 -12.84 13.51 -2.53
CA HIS A 180 -12.07 12.44 -3.15
C HIS A 180 -12.73 11.06 -3.02
N ASN A 181 -13.68 10.92 -2.09
CA ASN A 181 -14.36 9.67 -1.78
C ASN A 181 -15.87 9.78 -2.04
N SER A 182 -16.58 8.66 -2.04
CA SER A 182 -18.04 8.63 -2.02
C SER A 182 -18.50 7.76 -0.86
N LEU A 183 -19.70 7.99 -0.33
CA LEU A 183 -20.26 7.16 0.74
C LEU A 183 -20.23 5.67 0.37
N GLN A 184 -20.56 5.31 -0.87
CA GLN A 184 -20.51 3.93 -1.35
C GLN A 184 -19.10 3.34 -1.30
N ARG A 185 -18.09 4.07 -1.78
CA ARG A 185 -16.69 3.61 -1.74
C ARG A 185 -16.18 3.49 -0.31
N TRP A 186 -16.53 4.46 0.53
CA TRP A 186 -16.21 4.45 1.95
C TRP A 186 -16.82 3.27 2.69
N ALA A 187 -18.12 3.01 2.49
CA ALA A 187 -18.83 1.91 3.12
C ALA A 187 -18.25 0.56 2.70
N ALA A 188 -18.05 0.35 1.40
CA ALA A 188 -17.47 -0.89 0.87
C ALA A 188 -16.05 -1.13 1.41
N ALA A 189 -15.20 -0.09 1.41
CA ALA A 189 -13.85 -0.20 1.97
C ALA A 189 -13.87 -0.48 3.48
N SER A 190 -14.74 0.20 4.23
CA SER A 190 -14.88 0.01 5.68
C SER A 190 -15.36 -1.40 6.03
N GLU A 191 -16.35 -1.91 5.30
CA GLU A 191 -16.86 -3.26 5.47
C GLU A 191 -15.80 -4.31 5.14
N GLN A 192 -15.10 -4.14 4.02
CA GLN A 192 -14.03 -5.06 3.61
C GLN A 192 -12.89 -5.08 4.64
N ALA A 193 -12.52 -3.93 5.21
CA ALA A 193 -11.46 -3.83 6.22
C ALA A 193 -11.88 -4.40 7.58
N ARG A 194 -13.14 -4.21 8.00
CA ARG A 194 -13.59 -4.57 9.35
C ARG A 194 -14.16 -5.98 9.48
N THR A 195 -14.71 -6.54 8.40
CA THR A 195 -15.20 -7.93 8.38
C THR A 195 -14.15 -8.95 8.87
N PRO A 196 -12.89 -8.93 8.41
CA PRO A 196 -11.90 -9.90 8.89
C PRO A 196 -11.50 -9.68 10.35
N LEU A 197 -11.52 -8.45 10.87
CA LEU A 197 -11.16 -8.13 12.26
C LEU A 197 -12.17 -8.70 13.27
N GLY A 198 -13.46 -8.74 12.89
CA GLY A 198 -14.54 -9.14 13.78
C GLY A 198 -14.92 -8.06 14.78
N ALA A 199 -15.68 -8.43 15.81
CA ALA A 199 -16.18 -7.48 16.81
C ALA A 199 -15.05 -6.79 17.57
N MET A 200 -15.18 -5.49 17.79
CA MET A 200 -14.28 -4.72 18.65
C MET A 200 -14.48 -5.14 20.11
N LEU A 201 -13.38 -5.48 20.80
CA LEU A 201 -13.40 -5.92 22.20
C LEU A 201 -12.95 -4.81 23.16
N SER A 202 -11.88 -4.09 22.81
CA SER A 202 -11.33 -3.02 23.65
C SER A 202 -10.51 -2.04 22.82
N ARG A 203 -10.54 -0.75 23.18
CA ARG A 203 -9.75 0.32 22.54
C ARG A 203 -9.11 1.19 23.61
N THR A 204 -7.79 1.33 23.54
CA THR A 204 -6.99 2.09 24.50
C THR A 204 -6.25 3.20 23.77
N PHE A 205 -6.32 4.43 24.30
CA PHE A 205 -5.57 5.56 23.77
C PHE A 205 -4.06 5.34 23.93
N VAL A 206 -3.29 5.63 22.88
CA VAL A 206 -1.83 5.46 22.87
C VAL A 206 -1.15 6.83 22.86
N SER A 207 -1.48 7.68 21.89
CA SER A 207 -0.86 8.99 21.75
C SER A 207 -1.73 9.92 20.90
N GLU A 208 -1.51 11.20 21.07
CA GLU A 208 -1.99 12.25 20.18
C GLU A 208 -0.79 13.14 19.84
N GLU A 209 -0.67 13.52 18.58
CA GLU A 209 0.45 14.31 18.08
C GLU A 209 -0.07 15.36 17.10
N PHE A 210 0.27 16.62 17.36
CA PHE A 210 0.03 17.71 16.43
C PHE A 210 1.12 17.76 15.36
N LEU A 211 0.70 17.65 14.10
CA LEU A 211 1.54 17.79 12.92
C LEU A 211 1.33 19.17 12.31
N PRO A 212 2.30 20.10 12.43
CA PRO A 212 2.17 21.43 11.86
C PRO A 212 2.23 21.36 10.33
N ALA A 213 1.10 21.65 9.70
CA ALA A 213 0.95 21.73 8.25
C ALA A 213 0.06 22.93 7.91
N PRO A 214 0.47 23.87 7.05
CA PRO A 214 -0.40 24.97 6.65
C PRO A 214 -1.73 24.43 6.05
N PRO A 215 -2.89 25.04 6.33
CA PRO A 215 -3.10 26.26 7.12
C PRO A 215 -3.25 26.05 8.64
N SER A 216 -3.68 24.87 9.11
CA SER A 216 -4.13 24.67 10.50
C SER A 216 -3.51 23.46 11.22
N GLY A 217 -2.74 22.63 10.52
CA GLY A 217 -2.12 21.41 11.02
C GLY A 217 -3.10 20.25 11.18
N TYR A 218 -2.60 19.09 11.59
CA TYR A 218 -3.40 17.90 11.82
C TYR A 218 -3.15 17.34 13.21
N HIS A 219 -4.19 16.79 13.81
CA HIS A 219 -4.07 16.03 15.06
C HIS A 219 -4.12 14.55 14.74
N VAL A 220 -3.06 13.83 15.06
CA VAL A 220 -2.94 12.38 14.80
C VAL A 220 -3.13 11.62 16.09
N THR A 221 -4.31 11.02 16.25
CA THR A 221 -4.66 10.21 17.41
C THR A 221 -4.45 8.73 17.11
N LYS A 222 -3.72 8.02 17.98
CA LYS A 222 -3.47 6.58 17.87
C LYS A 222 -4.16 5.83 18.99
N PHE A 223 -4.79 4.72 18.64
CA PHE A 223 -5.40 3.79 19.57
C PHE A 223 -4.90 2.37 19.33
N ARG A 224 -4.64 1.66 20.43
CA ARG A 224 -4.43 0.22 20.41
C ARG A 224 -5.78 -0.45 20.61
N THR A 225 -6.19 -1.25 19.65
CA THR A 225 -7.50 -1.90 19.63
C THR A 225 -7.33 -3.41 19.55
N ARG A 226 -8.19 -4.13 20.26
CA ARG A 226 -8.28 -5.59 20.19
C ARG A 226 -9.61 -5.92 19.55
N PHE A 227 -9.57 -6.76 18.53
CA PHE A 227 -10.75 -7.28 17.85
C PHE A 227 -10.87 -8.79 18.12
N ALA A 228 -12.03 -9.36 17.79
CA ALA A 228 -12.29 -10.79 18.00
C ALA A 228 -11.31 -11.69 17.24
N ASN A 229 -10.92 -11.30 16.03
CA ASN A 229 -10.02 -12.07 15.16
C ASN A 229 -8.62 -11.47 15.03
N GLU A 230 -8.39 -10.27 15.56
CA GLU A 230 -7.10 -9.57 15.53
C GLU A 230 -6.71 -9.18 16.95
N ALA A 231 -5.67 -9.82 17.47
CA ALA A 231 -5.30 -9.72 18.89
C ALA A 231 -4.88 -8.30 19.29
N GLU A 232 -4.25 -7.57 18.36
CA GLU A 232 -3.83 -6.18 18.52
C GLU A 232 -3.76 -5.51 17.14
N ALA A 233 -4.40 -4.35 17.00
CA ALA A 233 -4.32 -3.47 15.84
C ALA A 233 -4.12 -2.03 16.30
N LEU A 234 -3.37 -1.26 15.52
CA LEU A 234 -3.17 0.17 15.73
C LEU A 234 -4.12 0.95 14.82
N GLU A 235 -5.13 1.58 15.40
CA GLU A 235 -6.01 2.52 14.70
C GLU A 235 -5.41 3.92 14.79
N THR A 236 -5.11 4.53 13.64
CA THR A 236 -4.64 5.91 13.55
C THR A 236 -5.71 6.77 12.90
N VAL A 237 -6.16 7.81 13.59
CA VAL A 237 -7.15 8.78 13.12
C VAL A 237 -6.48 10.13 12.98
N THR A 238 -6.58 10.71 11.79
CA THR A 238 -6.10 12.07 11.51
C THR A 238 -7.29 13.01 11.53
N LEU A 239 -7.25 14.03 12.39
CA LEU A 239 -8.26 15.08 12.48
C LEU A 239 -7.72 16.40 11.96
N ASP A 240 -8.62 17.18 11.39
CA ASP A 240 -8.42 18.55 10.96
C ASP A 240 -9.51 19.43 11.58
N ARG A 241 -9.32 20.75 11.56
CA ARG A 241 -10.25 21.73 12.07
C ARG A 241 -10.85 22.54 10.92
N GLU A 242 -12.04 22.15 10.48
CA GLU A 242 -12.82 22.87 9.46
C GLU A 242 -13.88 23.74 10.16
N ASP A 243 -13.87 25.05 9.90
CA ASP A 243 -14.82 26.02 10.45
C ASP A 243 -14.98 25.98 11.98
N GLY A 244 -13.88 25.66 12.69
CA GLY A 244 -13.86 25.55 14.15
C GLY A 244 -14.33 24.19 14.71
N HIS A 245 -14.79 23.28 13.84
CA HIS A 245 -15.24 21.94 14.20
C HIS A 245 -14.19 20.88 13.85
N TRP A 246 -14.14 19.82 14.65
CA TRP A 246 -13.29 18.67 14.37
C TRP A 246 -13.91 17.81 13.26
N VAL A 247 -13.10 17.52 12.25
CA VAL A 247 -13.48 16.62 11.16
C VAL A 247 -12.39 15.57 10.95
N VAL A 248 -12.78 14.39 10.51
CA VAL A 248 -11.81 13.32 10.22
C VAL A 248 -11.24 13.51 8.81
N ALA A 249 -9.94 13.72 8.72
CA ALA A 249 -9.19 13.81 7.48
C ALA A 249 -8.74 12.44 6.97
N GLY A 250 -8.62 11.44 7.85
CA GLY A 250 -8.27 10.07 7.45
C GLY A 250 -8.27 9.06 8.60
N VAL A 251 -8.30 7.78 8.25
CA VAL A 251 -8.12 6.66 9.18
C VAL A 251 -7.28 5.56 8.55
N THR A 252 -6.46 4.90 9.37
CA THR A 252 -5.81 3.64 9.03
C THR A 252 -5.91 2.65 10.19
N ILE A 253 -5.88 1.36 9.85
CA ILE A 253 -5.79 0.24 10.80
C ILE A 253 -4.62 -0.62 10.33
N GLY A 254 -3.65 -0.89 11.21
CA GLY A 254 -2.45 -1.66 10.88
C GLY A 254 -1.84 -2.41 12.05
#